data_AF-A0A8T5ZKL2-F1
#
_entry.id   AF-A0A8T5ZKL2-F1
#
_cell.length_a   1.000
_cell.length_b   1.000
_cell.length_c   1.000
_cell.angle_alpha   90.00
_cell.angle_beta   90.00
_cell.angle_gamma   90.00
#
_symmetry.space_group_name_H-M   'P 1'
#
loop_
_entity.id
_entity.type
_entity.pdbx_description
1 polymer ?
#
loop_
_entity_poly.entity_id
_entity_poly.type
_entity_poly.pdbx_seq_one_letter_code
_entity_poly.pdbx_strand_id
1 'polypeptide(L)'
;GNTGLVTVLAGQMPADYQTIASAIISLANNPNTVLTFARTTGATDFTRQMAAVAFASVARQDAENARLMIPSLAQAQQLNEDQIQELRDIVAWRLMGNDVTDEQAKWRDDAIMRSQSTSLIERRVRMALGTGDRRGLNTWLARLPMEAKEKDEWRYWQADLLLERGREAEAKEILHQLMQQRGFYPMVAAQRIGEEYELKIDKAPQNVDSALTQGSEMARVRELMYWNLDNTARSEWANLVKSKSKTEQAQLARYAFNNQWWDLSVQATIAGKLWDHLEERFPLAYNDLFKRYTSGKEIPQSYAMAIARQESAWNPKVKSPVGASGLMQIMPGTATHTVKMFSIPGYSSPGQLLDPET
;
A
#
# COMPACT_ATOMS: atom_id res chain seq x y z
N GLY A 1 -12.54 14.43 -3.18
CA GLY A 1 -12.68 15.06 -1.86
C GLY A 1 -14.10 14.90 -1.35
N ASN A 2 -14.38 15.32 -0.11
CA ASN A 2 -15.74 15.33 0.43
C ASN A 2 -16.46 16.63 -0.01
N THR A 3 -17.14 16.57 -1.16
CA THR A 3 -17.86 17.70 -1.75
C THR A 3 -18.89 18.29 -0.79
N GLY A 4 -19.53 17.45 0.03
CA GLY A 4 -20.50 17.90 1.03
C GLY A 4 -19.87 18.80 2.09
N LEU A 5 -18.68 18.45 2.59
CA LEU A 5 -17.98 19.27 3.57
C LEU A 5 -17.55 20.62 2.98
N VAL A 6 -17.05 20.63 1.73
CA VAL A 6 -16.66 21.87 1.04
C VAL A 6 -17.86 22.81 0.90
N THR A 7 -19.02 22.28 0.50
CA THR A 7 -20.24 23.08 0.36
C THR A 7 -20.71 23.66 1.70
N VAL A 8 -20.65 22.89 2.78
CA VAL A 8 -21.02 23.37 4.11
C VAL A 8 -20.07 24.47 4.59
N LEU A 9 -18.76 24.27 4.48
CA LEU A 9 -17.77 25.26 4.95
C LEU A 9 -17.79 26.54 4.11
N ALA A 10 -17.91 26.43 2.78
CA ALA A 10 -18.02 27.59 1.92
C ALA A 10 -19.29 28.40 2.22
N GLY A 11 -20.41 27.73 2.52
CA GLY A 11 -21.66 28.39 2.91
C GLY A 11 -21.59 29.16 4.25
N GLN A 12 -20.61 28.85 5.11
CA GLN A 12 -20.40 29.54 6.38
C GLN A 12 -19.48 30.77 6.27
N MET A 13 -18.97 31.08 5.08
CA MET A 13 -18.08 32.23 4.90
C MET A 13 -18.83 33.57 5.07
N PRO A 14 -18.17 34.63 5.59
CA PRO A 14 -18.77 35.96 5.75
C PRO A 14 -19.31 36.54 4.44
N ALA A 15 -20.22 37.52 4.55
CA ALA A 15 -20.88 38.17 3.39
C ALA A 15 -19.88 38.68 2.34
N ASP A 16 -18.75 39.23 2.78
CA ASP A 16 -17.69 39.77 1.91
C ASP A 16 -17.01 38.71 1.03
N TYR A 17 -17.17 37.42 1.36
CA TYR A 17 -16.60 36.29 0.63
C TYR A 17 -17.64 35.48 -0.15
N GLN A 18 -18.89 35.95 -0.26
CA GLN A 18 -19.96 35.18 -0.90
C GLN A 18 -19.70 34.88 -2.38
N THR A 19 -19.02 35.79 -3.10
CA THR A 19 -18.65 35.56 -4.50
C THR A 19 -17.67 34.40 -4.65
N ILE A 20 -16.63 34.32 -3.80
CA ILE A 20 -15.66 33.23 -3.86
C ILE A 20 -16.25 31.92 -3.32
N ALA A 21 -17.09 31.99 -2.27
CA ALA A 21 -17.81 30.84 -1.74
C ALA A 21 -18.71 30.19 -2.80
N SER A 22 -19.47 30.99 -3.54
CA SER A 22 -20.32 30.53 -4.64
C SER A 22 -19.50 29.86 -5.74
N ALA A 23 -18.37 30.46 -6.13
CA ALA A 23 -17.47 29.92 -7.13
C ALA A 23 -16.85 28.58 -6.70
N ILE A 24 -16.46 28.45 -5.43
CA ILE A 24 -15.95 27.19 -4.85
C ILE A 24 -17.02 26.10 -4.86
N ILE A 25 -18.26 26.42 -4.47
CA ILE A 25 -19.38 25.46 -4.46
C ILE A 25 -19.66 24.97 -5.87
N SER A 26 -19.73 25.88 -6.86
CA SER A 26 -19.90 25.50 -8.27
C SER A 26 -18.77 24.60 -8.76
N LEU A 27 -17.52 24.94 -8.42
CA LEU A 27 -16.34 24.16 -8.80
C LEU A 27 -16.35 22.75 -8.18
N ALA A 28 -16.72 22.65 -6.90
CA ALA A 28 -16.80 21.39 -6.18
C ALA A 28 -17.89 20.47 -6.76
N ASN A 29 -19.04 21.03 -7.10
CA ASN A 29 -20.15 20.28 -7.70
C ASN A 29 -19.88 19.88 -9.15
N ASN A 30 -19.17 20.72 -9.92
CA ASN A 30 -18.81 20.43 -11.30
C ASN A 30 -17.37 20.86 -11.63
N PRO A 31 -16.39 19.94 -11.53
CA PRO A 31 -14.99 20.24 -11.83
C PRO A 31 -14.72 20.76 -13.23
N ASN A 32 -15.58 20.45 -14.21
CA ASN A 32 -15.44 20.94 -15.60
C ASN A 32 -15.61 22.46 -15.72
N THR A 33 -16.08 23.14 -14.66
CA THR A 33 -16.15 24.60 -14.57
C THR A 33 -14.83 25.26 -14.16
N VAL A 34 -13.74 24.49 -13.98
CA VAL A 34 -12.44 25.00 -13.51
C VAL A 34 -11.88 26.16 -14.32
N LEU A 35 -12.06 26.18 -15.65
CA LEU A 35 -11.59 27.29 -16.47
C LEU A 35 -12.42 28.56 -16.26
N THR A 36 -13.73 28.42 -16.04
CA THR A 36 -14.60 29.54 -15.67
C THR A 36 -14.19 30.09 -14.32
N PHE A 37 -14.03 29.23 -13.32
CA PHE A 37 -13.53 29.60 -11.99
C PHE A 37 -12.20 30.36 -12.07
N ALA A 38 -11.25 29.84 -12.86
CA ALA A 38 -9.94 30.45 -13.06
C ALA A 38 -9.98 31.82 -13.76
N ARG A 39 -11.02 32.11 -14.55
CA ARG A 39 -11.18 33.41 -15.23
C ARG A 39 -11.94 34.44 -14.40
N THR A 40 -12.81 33.99 -13.51
CA THR A 40 -13.66 34.88 -12.70
C THR A 40 -13.10 35.16 -11.31
N THR A 41 -12.07 34.44 -10.89
CA THR A 41 -11.38 34.64 -9.61
C THR A 41 -9.98 35.21 -9.82
N GLY A 42 -9.57 36.13 -8.96
CA GLY A 42 -8.21 36.68 -9.00
C GLY A 42 -7.16 35.61 -8.72
N ALA A 43 -5.99 35.73 -9.33
CA ALA A 43 -4.89 34.77 -9.13
C ALA A 43 -4.29 34.91 -7.72
N THR A 44 -4.63 33.96 -6.85
CA THR A 44 -4.10 33.83 -5.50
C THR A 44 -3.63 32.40 -5.28
N ASP A 45 -2.79 32.16 -4.28
CA ASP A 45 -2.34 30.79 -4.00
C ASP A 45 -3.52 29.86 -3.66
N PHE A 46 -4.54 30.39 -3.00
CA PHE A 46 -5.76 29.67 -2.69
C PHE A 46 -6.55 29.28 -3.96
N THR A 47 -6.81 30.22 -4.87
CA THR A 47 -7.56 29.93 -6.11
C THR A 47 -6.79 28.99 -7.02
N ARG A 48 -5.46 29.10 -7.09
CA ARG A 48 -4.59 28.17 -7.83
C ARG A 48 -4.69 26.75 -7.29
N GLN A 49 -4.64 26.56 -5.97
CA GLN A 49 -4.80 25.25 -5.33
C GLN A 49 -6.19 24.66 -5.60
N MET A 50 -7.24 25.46 -5.48
CA MET A 50 -8.61 25.01 -5.76
C MET A 50 -8.77 24.60 -7.24
N ALA A 51 -8.20 25.38 -8.15
CA ALA A 51 -8.20 25.05 -9.57
C ALA A 51 -7.43 23.76 -9.86
N ALA A 52 -6.27 23.54 -9.25
CA ALA A 52 -5.49 22.30 -9.42
C ALA A 52 -6.25 21.06 -8.94
N VAL A 53 -6.93 21.13 -7.78
CA VAL A 53 -7.75 20.03 -7.25
C VAL A 53 -8.93 19.69 -8.18
N ALA A 54 -9.62 20.72 -8.69
CA ALA A 54 -10.70 20.52 -9.66
C ALA A 54 -10.17 19.99 -11.00
N PHE A 55 -9.04 20.51 -11.47
CA PHE A 55 -8.37 20.06 -12.68
C PHE A 55 -7.97 18.58 -12.60
N ALA A 56 -7.49 18.10 -11.45
CA ALA A 56 -7.24 16.67 -11.24
C ALA A 56 -8.50 15.81 -11.38
N SER A 57 -9.66 16.34 -10.99
CA SER A 57 -10.95 15.67 -11.18
C SER A 57 -11.36 15.66 -12.66
N VAL A 58 -11.11 16.76 -13.39
CA VAL A 58 -11.32 16.82 -14.86
C VAL A 58 -10.43 15.80 -15.56
N ALA A 59 -9.12 15.79 -15.28
CA ALA A 59 -8.17 14.83 -15.85
C ALA A 59 -8.56 13.37 -15.54
N ARG A 60 -9.19 13.12 -14.38
CA ARG A 60 -9.71 11.79 -14.05
C ARG A 60 -10.83 11.34 -14.97
N GLN A 61 -11.70 12.27 -15.37
CA GLN A 61 -12.85 12.02 -16.26
C GLN A 61 -12.43 11.97 -17.73
N ASP A 62 -11.61 12.94 -18.16
CA ASP A 62 -11.15 13.10 -19.54
C ASP A 62 -9.72 13.67 -19.54
N ALA A 63 -8.74 12.81 -19.81
CA ALA A 63 -7.34 13.17 -19.82
C ALA A 63 -6.98 14.13 -20.97
N GLU A 64 -7.64 13.99 -22.13
CA GLU A 64 -7.34 14.80 -23.32
C GLU A 64 -7.88 16.23 -23.16
N ASN A 65 -9.10 16.37 -22.67
CA ASN A 65 -9.66 17.67 -22.31
C ASN A 65 -8.75 18.41 -21.31
N ALA A 66 -8.31 17.72 -20.25
CA ALA A 66 -7.40 18.30 -19.28
C ALA A 66 -6.05 18.70 -19.91
N ARG A 67 -5.46 17.85 -20.78
CA ARG A 67 -4.22 18.14 -21.51
C ARG A 67 -4.32 19.45 -22.30
N LEU A 68 -5.39 19.61 -23.07
CA LEU A 68 -5.64 20.78 -23.91
C LEU A 68 -5.98 22.04 -23.09
N MET A 69 -6.47 21.87 -21.85
CA MET A 69 -6.85 22.98 -20.97
C MET A 69 -5.65 23.66 -20.30
N ILE A 70 -4.50 22.98 -20.14
CA ILE A 70 -3.33 23.50 -19.39
C ILE A 70 -2.93 24.91 -19.83
N PRO A 71 -2.76 25.25 -21.13
CA PRO A 71 -2.33 26.59 -21.53
C PRO A 71 -3.32 27.68 -21.10
N SER A 72 -4.63 27.40 -21.21
CA SER A 72 -5.68 28.35 -20.84
C SER A 72 -5.73 28.56 -19.32
N LEU A 73 -5.55 27.50 -18.55
CA LEU A 73 -5.54 27.56 -17.09
C LEU A 73 -4.29 28.29 -16.56
N ALA A 74 -3.13 28.00 -17.16
CA ALA A 74 -1.87 28.68 -16.86
C ALA A 74 -1.96 30.18 -17.09
N GLN A 75 -2.54 30.60 -18.21
CA GLN A 75 -2.75 32.01 -18.52
C GLN A 75 -3.74 32.67 -17.55
N ALA A 76 -4.88 32.02 -17.26
CA ALA A 76 -5.96 32.60 -16.47
C ALA A 76 -5.56 32.87 -15.00
N GLN A 77 -4.71 32.02 -14.42
CA GLN A 77 -4.25 32.13 -13.02
C GLN A 77 -2.78 32.57 -12.87
N GLN A 78 -2.16 32.98 -13.98
CA GLN A 78 -0.75 33.39 -14.06
C GLN A 78 0.16 32.39 -13.32
N LEU A 79 0.04 31.12 -13.71
CA LEU A 79 0.77 30.03 -13.05
C LEU A 79 2.27 30.13 -13.34
N ASN A 80 3.08 29.80 -12.34
CA ASN A 80 4.51 29.64 -12.52
C ASN A 80 4.86 28.25 -13.10
N GLU A 81 6.13 28.01 -13.45
CA GLU A 81 6.55 26.75 -14.06
C GLU A 81 6.28 25.52 -13.19
N ASP A 82 6.46 25.62 -11.87
CA ASP A 82 6.20 24.52 -10.94
C ASP A 82 4.71 24.15 -10.91
N GLN A 83 3.83 25.16 -10.89
CA GLN A 83 2.38 24.98 -10.94
C GLN A 83 1.94 24.40 -12.28
N ILE A 84 2.53 24.83 -13.40
CA ILE A 84 2.24 24.25 -14.71
C ILE A 84 2.71 22.79 -14.75
N GLN A 85 3.88 22.49 -14.17
CA GLN A 85 4.40 21.13 -14.08
C GLN A 85 3.51 20.22 -13.22
N GLU A 86 2.92 20.73 -12.13
CA GLU A 86 1.92 19.99 -11.36
C GLU A 86 0.71 19.58 -12.21
N LEU A 87 0.19 20.48 -13.04
CA LEU A 87 -0.90 20.15 -13.97
C LEU A 87 -0.46 19.12 -15.03
N ARG A 88 0.77 19.22 -15.54
CA ARG A 88 1.34 18.23 -16.47
C ARG A 88 1.44 16.85 -15.82
N ASP A 89 1.92 16.78 -14.58
CA ASP A 89 2.05 15.54 -13.82
C ASP A 89 0.69 14.88 -13.58
N ILE A 90 -0.33 15.68 -13.24
CA ILE A 90 -1.72 15.23 -13.08
C ILE A 90 -2.22 14.55 -14.36
N VAL A 91 -2.04 15.15 -15.53
CA VAL A 91 -2.49 14.55 -16.80
C VAL A 91 -1.63 13.34 -17.16
N ALA A 92 -0.31 13.39 -16.95
CA ALA A 92 0.59 12.28 -17.22
C ALA A 92 0.19 11.01 -16.45
N TRP A 93 -0.26 11.15 -15.19
CA TRP A 93 -0.81 10.04 -14.39
C TRP A 93 -2.03 9.37 -15.03
N ARG A 94 -2.79 10.08 -15.87
CA ARG A 94 -3.98 9.59 -16.55
C ARG A 94 -3.67 8.94 -17.90
N LEU A 95 -2.50 9.24 -18.48
CA LEU A 95 -2.03 8.69 -19.76
C LEU A 95 -1.13 7.45 -19.58
N MET A 96 -1.42 6.62 -18.57
CA MET A 96 -0.69 5.38 -18.27
C MET A 96 -1.41 4.11 -18.78
N GLY A 97 -2.53 4.28 -19.50
CA GLY A 97 -3.34 3.22 -20.07
C GLY A 97 -2.80 2.67 -21.39
N ASN A 98 -3.49 1.67 -21.91
CA ASN A 98 -3.13 0.97 -23.16
C ASN A 98 -3.79 1.63 -24.39
N ASP A 99 -4.73 2.54 -24.15
CA ASP A 99 -5.58 3.27 -25.11
C ASP A 99 -4.97 4.62 -25.56
N VAL A 100 -3.78 4.95 -25.07
CA VAL A 100 -3.09 6.22 -25.31
C VAL A 100 -2.55 6.28 -26.75
N THR A 101 -2.81 7.40 -27.45
CA THR A 101 -2.30 7.61 -28.81
C THR A 101 -0.80 7.97 -28.82
N ASP A 102 -0.14 7.88 -29.98
CA ASP A 102 1.28 8.27 -30.12
C ASP A 102 1.53 9.73 -29.74
N GLU A 103 0.61 10.64 -30.09
CA GLU A 103 0.70 12.06 -29.71
C GLU A 103 0.64 12.23 -28.19
N GLN A 104 -0.33 11.57 -27.55
CA GLN A 104 -0.50 11.62 -26.10
C GLN A 104 0.68 10.98 -25.36
N ALA A 105 1.21 9.87 -25.87
CA ALA A 105 2.38 9.19 -25.31
C ALA A 105 3.63 10.09 -25.38
N LYS A 106 3.86 10.76 -26.52
CA LYS A 106 4.95 11.72 -26.68
C LYS A 106 4.79 12.91 -25.73
N TRP A 107 3.58 13.46 -25.62
CA TRP A 107 3.28 14.54 -24.69
C TRP A 107 3.51 14.13 -23.23
N ARG A 108 3.03 12.94 -22.84
CA ARG A 108 3.23 12.39 -21.49
C ARG A 108 4.71 12.23 -21.18
N ASP A 109 5.48 11.66 -22.09
CA ASP A 109 6.89 11.41 -21.85
C ASP A 109 7.68 12.73 -21.76
N ASP A 110 7.35 13.76 -22.55
CA ASP A 110 7.92 15.11 -22.38
C ASP A 110 7.56 15.72 -21.02
N ALA A 111 6.30 15.58 -20.58
CA ALA A 111 5.87 16.03 -19.25
C ALA A 111 6.66 15.34 -18.13
N ILE A 112 6.83 14.00 -18.19
CA ILE A 112 7.55 13.24 -17.17
C ILE A 112 9.05 13.55 -17.19
N MET A 113 9.65 13.83 -18.36
CA MET A 113 11.06 14.22 -18.44
C MET A 113 11.39 15.49 -17.66
N ARG A 114 10.41 16.39 -17.51
CA ARG A 114 10.51 17.65 -16.75
C ARG A 114 10.04 17.53 -15.30
N SER A 115 9.37 16.43 -14.96
CA SER A 115 8.79 16.21 -13.63
C SER A 115 9.87 15.99 -12.57
N GLN A 116 9.57 16.42 -11.34
CA GLN A 116 10.31 16.10 -10.12
C GLN A 116 9.59 15.02 -9.28
N SER A 117 8.48 14.48 -9.76
CA SER A 117 7.67 13.50 -9.05
C SER A 117 8.26 12.10 -9.16
N THR A 118 8.95 11.66 -8.11
CA THR A 118 9.52 10.30 -8.03
C THR A 118 8.48 9.22 -8.34
N SER A 119 7.28 9.32 -7.76
CA SER A 119 6.24 8.30 -7.94
C SER A 119 5.72 8.24 -9.39
N LEU A 120 5.67 9.37 -10.09
CA LEU A 120 5.30 9.42 -11.50
C LEU A 120 6.37 8.78 -12.39
N ILE A 121 7.65 9.08 -12.14
CA ILE A 121 8.78 8.45 -12.85
C ILE A 121 8.77 6.94 -12.60
N GLU A 122 8.62 6.51 -11.34
CA GLU A 122 8.50 5.09 -10.98
C GLU A 122 7.31 4.42 -11.69
N ARG A 123 6.17 5.10 -11.82
CA ARG A 123 5.02 4.56 -12.58
C ARG A 123 5.37 4.37 -14.05
N ARG A 124 6.15 5.28 -14.65
CA ARG A 124 6.63 5.18 -16.03
C ARG A 124 7.69 4.10 -16.23
N VAL A 125 8.54 3.86 -15.22
CA VAL A 125 9.44 2.69 -15.19
C VAL A 125 8.62 1.40 -15.17
N ARG A 126 7.60 1.30 -14.30
CA ARG A 126 6.69 0.13 -14.26
C ARG A 126 5.94 -0.07 -15.57
N MET A 127 5.62 1.00 -16.29
CA MET A 127 5.03 0.89 -17.64
C MET A 127 6.00 0.21 -18.60
N ALA A 128 7.28 0.59 -18.60
CA ALA A 128 8.30 -0.05 -19.43
C ALA A 128 8.51 -1.53 -19.06
N LEU A 129 8.49 -1.86 -17.76
CA LEU A 129 8.53 -3.24 -17.28
C LEU A 129 7.33 -4.06 -17.77
N GLY A 130 6.12 -3.49 -17.67
CA GLY A 130 4.87 -4.16 -18.05
C GLY A 130 4.75 -4.44 -19.55
N THR A 131 5.46 -3.69 -20.40
CA THR A 131 5.45 -3.87 -21.87
C THR A 131 6.72 -4.53 -22.41
N GLY A 132 7.70 -4.87 -21.54
CA GLY A 132 8.99 -5.39 -21.98
C GLY A 132 9.87 -4.38 -22.73
N ASP A 133 9.60 -3.07 -22.60
CA ASP A 133 10.37 -2.01 -23.26
C ASP A 133 11.74 -1.81 -22.61
N ARG A 134 12.77 -2.52 -23.12
CA ARG A 134 14.15 -2.46 -22.60
C ARG A 134 14.78 -1.08 -22.72
N ARG A 135 14.52 -0.37 -23.83
CA ARG A 135 15.06 0.97 -24.04
C ARG A 135 14.41 1.96 -23.08
N GLY A 136 13.10 1.89 -22.91
CA GLY A 136 12.36 2.67 -21.93
C GLY A 136 12.80 2.40 -20.51
N LEU A 137 12.96 1.13 -20.13
CA LEU A 137 13.43 0.75 -18.79
C LEU A 137 14.75 1.46 -18.46
N ASN A 138 15.75 1.37 -19.34
CA ASN A 138 17.02 2.06 -19.15
C ASN A 138 16.87 3.59 -19.05
N THR A 139 16.08 4.20 -19.93
CA THR A 139 15.87 5.65 -19.94
C THR A 139 15.23 6.12 -18.63
N TRP A 140 14.11 5.51 -18.23
CA TRP A 140 13.33 5.98 -17.09
C TRP A 140 13.96 5.62 -15.75
N LEU A 141 14.66 4.48 -15.64
CA LEU A 141 15.40 4.13 -14.44
C LEU A 141 16.54 5.13 -14.20
N ALA A 142 17.22 5.58 -15.26
CA ALA A 142 18.24 6.63 -15.15
C ALA A 142 17.67 7.97 -14.66
N ARG A 143 16.39 8.28 -14.94
CA ARG A 143 15.70 9.51 -14.50
C ARG A 143 15.27 9.49 -13.03
N LEU A 144 15.26 8.33 -12.37
CA LEU A 144 14.95 8.28 -10.94
C LEU A 144 15.98 9.09 -10.13
N PRO A 145 15.55 9.83 -9.09
CA PRO A 145 16.47 10.47 -8.17
C PRO A 145 17.27 9.43 -7.38
N MET A 146 18.40 9.84 -6.81
CA MET A 146 19.35 8.93 -6.17
C MET A 146 18.69 8.14 -5.04
N GLU A 147 17.87 8.79 -4.22
CA GLU A 147 17.18 8.19 -3.08
C GLU A 147 16.20 7.11 -3.52
N ALA A 148 15.58 7.28 -4.70
CA ALA A 148 14.72 6.25 -5.26
C ALA A 148 15.55 5.06 -5.74
N LYS A 149 16.67 5.28 -6.42
CA LYS A 149 17.53 4.21 -6.95
C LYS A 149 18.04 3.23 -5.89
N GLU A 150 18.08 3.64 -4.62
CA GLU A 150 18.44 2.77 -3.49
C GLU A 150 17.38 1.72 -3.12
N LYS A 151 16.13 1.86 -3.59
CA LYS A 151 15.08 0.87 -3.33
C LYS A 151 15.39 -0.45 -4.00
N ASP A 152 15.04 -1.56 -3.33
CA ASP A 152 15.34 -2.91 -3.78
C ASP A 152 14.90 -3.19 -5.21
N GLU A 153 13.69 -2.74 -5.59
CA GLU A 153 13.17 -2.91 -6.95
C GLU A 153 14.09 -2.32 -8.01
N TRP A 154 14.58 -1.10 -7.78
CA TRP A 154 15.35 -0.37 -8.78
C TRP A 154 16.80 -0.84 -8.83
N ARG A 155 17.36 -1.28 -7.70
CA ARG A 155 18.63 -2.00 -7.66
C ARG A 155 18.57 -3.30 -8.45
N TYR A 156 17.51 -4.11 -8.26
CA TYR A 156 17.33 -5.35 -9.02
C TYR A 156 17.19 -5.08 -10.53
N TRP A 157 16.33 -4.14 -10.93
CA TRP A 157 16.13 -3.84 -12.35
C TRP A 157 17.35 -3.17 -13.00
N GLN A 158 18.17 -2.44 -12.23
CA GLN A 158 19.47 -1.98 -12.69
C GLN A 158 20.42 -3.16 -12.94
N ALA A 159 20.50 -4.13 -12.02
CA ALA A 159 21.28 -5.34 -12.22
C ALA A 159 20.81 -6.15 -13.45
N ASP A 160 19.49 -6.23 -13.68
CA ASP A 160 18.92 -6.88 -14.86
C ASP A 160 19.38 -6.23 -16.19
N LEU A 161 19.40 -4.89 -16.26
CA LEU A 161 19.94 -4.16 -17.42
C LEU A 161 21.45 -4.38 -17.60
N LEU A 162 22.20 -4.48 -16.50
CA LEU A 162 23.65 -4.71 -16.54
C LEU A 162 23.99 -6.11 -17.04
N LEU A 163 23.24 -7.14 -16.63
CA LEU A 163 23.38 -8.50 -17.14
C LEU A 163 23.17 -8.55 -18.65
N GLU A 164 22.11 -7.91 -19.17
CA GLU A 164 21.84 -7.86 -20.62
C GLU A 164 22.96 -7.17 -21.40
N ARG A 165 23.66 -6.21 -20.78
CA ARG A 165 24.80 -5.49 -21.37
C ARG A 165 26.14 -6.20 -21.22
N GLY A 166 26.16 -7.41 -20.65
CA GLY A 166 27.39 -8.16 -20.40
C GLY A 166 28.26 -7.60 -19.26
N ARG A 167 27.73 -6.69 -18.43
CA ARG A 167 28.42 -6.16 -17.23
C ARG A 167 28.16 -7.05 -16.03
N GLU A 168 28.56 -8.31 -16.15
CA GLU A 168 28.19 -9.37 -15.21
C GLU A 168 28.70 -9.12 -13.78
N ALA A 169 29.96 -8.68 -13.62
CA ALA A 169 30.55 -8.44 -12.30
C ALA A 169 29.81 -7.36 -11.50
N GLU A 170 29.47 -6.24 -12.14
CA GLU A 170 28.74 -5.14 -11.49
C GLU A 170 27.28 -5.55 -11.16
N ALA A 171 26.64 -6.30 -12.06
CA ALA A 171 25.30 -6.81 -11.79
C ALA A 171 25.28 -7.78 -10.61
N LYS A 172 26.22 -8.75 -10.58
CA LYS A 172 26.31 -9.73 -9.50
C LYS A 172 26.62 -9.09 -8.17
N GLU A 173 27.47 -8.07 -8.11
CA GLU A 173 27.70 -7.30 -6.88
C GLU A 173 26.38 -6.71 -6.33
N ILE A 174 25.57 -6.08 -7.18
CA ILE A 174 24.27 -5.54 -6.75
C ILE A 174 23.35 -6.66 -6.22
N LEU A 175 23.32 -7.81 -6.91
CA LEU A 175 22.48 -8.95 -6.51
C LEU A 175 22.97 -9.59 -5.20
N HIS A 176 24.27 -9.78 -5.00
CA HIS A 176 24.84 -10.25 -3.74
C HIS A 176 24.57 -9.28 -2.59
N GLN A 177 24.67 -7.97 -2.81
CA GLN A 177 24.29 -6.96 -1.81
C GLN A 177 22.79 -6.97 -1.49
N LEU A 178 21.92 -7.32 -2.45
CA LEU A 178 20.50 -7.52 -2.20
C LEU A 178 20.25 -8.77 -1.35
N MET A 179 20.95 -9.88 -1.63
CA MET A 179 20.78 -11.16 -0.91
C MET A 179 21.10 -11.07 0.59
N GLN A 180 21.92 -10.11 1.00
CA GLN A 180 22.20 -9.85 2.43
C GLN A 180 21.01 -9.21 3.17
N GLN A 181 19.98 -8.78 2.45
CA GLN A 181 18.80 -8.12 3.00
C GLN A 181 17.61 -9.07 3.03
N ARG A 182 16.53 -8.65 3.70
CA ARG A 182 15.30 -9.43 3.83
C ARG A 182 14.18 -8.81 3.02
N GLY A 183 13.62 -9.55 2.08
CA GLY A 183 12.44 -9.13 1.34
C GLY A 183 12.22 -9.92 0.05
N PHE A 184 11.30 -9.41 -0.77
CA PHE A 184 10.96 -10.00 -2.06
C PHE A 184 12.14 -9.97 -3.03
N TYR A 185 12.72 -8.80 -3.31
CA TYR A 185 13.82 -8.65 -4.26
C TYR A 185 15.14 -9.32 -3.82
N PRO A 186 15.51 -9.36 -2.53
CA PRO A 186 16.60 -10.21 -2.05
C PRO A 186 16.45 -11.70 -2.43
N MET A 187 15.25 -12.27 -2.30
CA MET A 187 14.96 -13.65 -2.71
C MET A 187 15.01 -13.81 -4.23
N VAL A 188 14.48 -12.82 -4.98
CA VAL A 188 14.56 -12.82 -6.46
C VAL A 188 16.02 -12.71 -6.92
N ALA A 189 16.86 -11.95 -6.22
CA ALA A 189 18.27 -11.80 -6.54
C ALA A 189 19.02 -13.14 -6.41
N ALA A 190 18.82 -13.87 -5.30
CA ALA A 190 19.37 -15.21 -5.11
C ALA A 190 18.92 -16.17 -6.22
N GLN A 191 17.61 -16.20 -6.51
CA GLN A 191 17.05 -17.04 -7.56
C GLN A 191 17.63 -16.69 -8.94
N ARG A 192 17.85 -15.40 -9.23
CA ARG A 192 18.37 -14.95 -10.53
C ARG A 192 19.80 -15.42 -10.80
N ILE A 193 20.64 -15.52 -9.77
CA ILE A 193 22.03 -15.98 -9.91
C ILE A 193 22.21 -17.47 -9.61
N GLY A 194 21.13 -18.18 -9.24
CA GLY A 194 21.15 -19.61 -8.97
C GLY A 194 21.77 -19.99 -7.63
N GLU A 195 21.74 -19.08 -6.66
CA GLU A 195 22.22 -19.30 -5.29
C GLU A 195 21.04 -19.50 -4.33
N GLU A 196 21.26 -20.27 -3.26
CA GLU A 196 20.26 -20.43 -2.20
C GLU A 196 20.17 -19.14 -1.36
N TYR A 197 18.95 -18.71 -1.05
CA TYR A 197 18.74 -17.52 -0.23
C TYR A 197 18.84 -17.85 1.26
N GLU A 198 19.72 -17.16 1.98
CA GLU A 198 19.91 -17.37 3.42
C GLU A 198 18.89 -16.58 4.26
N LEU A 199 18.10 -17.29 5.07
CA LEU A 199 17.19 -16.66 6.02
C LEU A 199 17.94 -16.24 7.30
N LYS A 200 18.07 -14.93 7.52
CA LYS A 200 18.45 -14.38 8.82
C LYS A 200 17.30 -14.53 9.81
N ILE A 201 17.46 -15.42 10.79
CA ILE A 201 16.49 -15.68 11.85
C ILE A 201 17.11 -15.32 13.21
N ASP A 202 16.77 -14.13 13.70
CA ASP A 202 17.09 -13.73 15.06
C ASP A 202 16.14 -14.45 16.03
N LYS A 203 16.68 -14.92 17.16
CA LYS A 203 15.91 -15.64 18.17
C LYS A 203 15.52 -14.72 19.32
N ALA A 204 14.27 -14.81 19.76
CA ALA A 204 13.86 -14.19 21.01
C ALA A 204 14.61 -14.82 22.22
N PRO A 205 14.75 -14.08 23.33
CA PRO A 205 15.31 -14.64 24.56
C PRO A 205 14.54 -15.89 25.02
N GLN A 206 15.28 -16.94 25.40
CA GLN A 206 14.69 -18.22 25.85
C GLN A 206 13.83 -18.07 27.10
N ASN A 207 14.24 -17.17 28.01
CA ASN A 207 13.51 -16.85 29.23
C ASN A 207 12.68 -15.58 29.02
N VAL A 208 11.36 -15.72 29.08
CA VAL A 208 10.44 -14.59 29.18
C VAL A 208 10.42 -14.15 30.63
N ASP A 209 10.71 -12.88 30.89
CA ASP A 209 10.69 -12.34 32.25
C ASP A 209 9.28 -12.45 32.86
N SER A 210 9.20 -13.03 34.06
CA SER A 210 7.99 -13.14 34.85
C SER A 210 7.34 -11.78 35.13
N ALA A 211 8.13 -10.72 35.31
CA ALA A 211 7.60 -9.38 35.58
C ALA A 211 6.74 -8.85 34.41
N LEU A 212 7.07 -9.22 33.17
CA LEU A 212 6.31 -8.85 31.96
C LEU A 212 5.00 -9.65 31.81
N THR A 213 4.93 -10.83 32.43
CA THR A 213 3.89 -11.82 32.17
C THR A 213 2.96 -12.06 33.37
N GLN A 214 3.32 -11.58 34.55
CA GLN A 214 2.53 -11.74 35.78
C GLN A 214 1.74 -10.49 36.19
N GLY A 215 1.89 -9.38 35.46
CA GLY A 215 1.16 -8.14 35.72
C GLY A 215 -0.34 -8.23 35.41
N SER A 216 -1.12 -7.30 35.96
CA SER A 216 -2.59 -7.25 35.75
C SER A 216 -2.99 -7.04 34.29
N GLU A 217 -2.18 -6.32 33.49
CA GLU A 217 -2.42 -6.15 32.05
C GLU A 217 -2.35 -7.50 31.31
N MET A 218 -1.34 -8.32 31.62
CA MET A 218 -1.22 -9.66 31.03
C MET A 218 -2.37 -10.57 31.45
N ALA A 219 -2.80 -10.49 32.72
CA ALA A 219 -3.96 -11.24 33.20
C ALA A 219 -5.23 -10.87 32.40
N ARG A 220 -5.46 -9.58 32.11
CA ARG A 220 -6.59 -9.15 31.26
C ARG A 220 -6.47 -9.70 29.84
N VAL A 221 -5.28 -9.63 29.23
CA VAL A 221 -5.05 -10.18 27.89
C VAL A 221 -5.34 -11.68 27.87
N ARG A 222 -4.89 -12.43 28.87
CA ARG A 222 -5.16 -13.87 28.98
C ARG A 222 -6.66 -14.19 28.98
N GLU A 223 -7.45 -13.48 29.78
CA GLU A 223 -8.89 -13.67 29.82
C GLU A 223 -9.56 -13.30 28.50
N LEU A 224 -9.14 -12.19 27.88
CA LEU A 224 -9.70 -11.76 26.60
C LEU A 224 -9.40 -12.76 25.47
N MET A 225 -8.19 -13.33 25.43
CA MET A 225 -7.84 -14.39 24.48
C MET A 225 -8.61 -15.69 24.75
N TYR A 226 -8.81 -16.06 26.02
CA TYR A 226 -9.62 -17.23 26.39
C TYR A 226 -11.06 -17.14 25.85
N TRP A 227 -11.65 -15.94 25.87
CA TRP A 227 -13.00 -15.70 25.34
C TRP A 227 -13.05 -15.40 23.83
N ASN A 228 -11.93 -15.53 23.09
CA ASN A 228 -11.83 -15.19 21.67
C ASN A 228 -12.27 -13.74 21.36
N LEU A 229 -11.91 -12.81 22.26
CA LEU A 229 -12.14 -11.36 22.12
C LEU A 229 -10.90 -10.66 21.54
N ASP A 230 -10.37 -11.20 20.44
CA ASP A 230 -9.08 -10.83 19.83
C ASP A 230 -8.93 -9.32 19.60
N ASN A 231 -9.98 -8.63 19.13
CA ASN A 231 -9.93 -7.18 18.91
C ASN A 231 -9.75 -6.37 20.20
N THR A 232 -10.38 -6.80 21.30
CA THR A 232 -10.23 -6.17 22.62
C THR A 232 -8.86 -6.53 23.21
N ALA A 233 -8.45 -7.81 23.11
CA ALA A 233 -7.13 -8.27 23.54
C ALA A 233 -6.01 -7.51 22.83
N ARG A 234 -6.15 -7.29 21.52
CA ARG A 234 -5.21 -6.51 20.68
C ARG A 234 -5.01 -5.09 21.19
N SER A 235 -6.06 -4.47 21.72
CA SER A 235 -6.01 -3.10 22.24
C SER A 235 -5.25 -3.04 23.57
N GLU A 236 -5.50 -3.97 24.49
CA GLU A 236 -4.73 -4.13 25.73
C GLU A 236 -3.27 -4.48 25.44
N TRP A 237 -3.04 -5.43 24.53
CA TRP A 237 -1.71 -5.86 24.10
C TRP A 237 -0.91 -4.71 23.49
N ALA A 238 -1.54 -3.86 22.66
CA ALA A 238 -0.89 -2.69 22.07
C ALA A 238 -0.30 -1.76 23.13
N ASN A 239 -1.04 -1.51 24.22
CA ASN A 239 -0.59 -0.67 25.32
C ASN A 239 0.56 -1.33 26.09
N LEU A 240 0.45 -2.64 26.35
CA LEU A 240 1.48 -3.41 27.05
C LEU A 240 2.81 -3.39 26.30
N VAL A 241 2.82 -3.61 24.97
CA VAL A 241 4.05 -3.68 24.15
C VAL A 241 4.66 -2.31 23.82
N LYS A 242 3.84 -1.26 23.68
CA LYS A 242 4.30 0.06 23.20
C LYS A 242 5.31 0.73 24.13
N SER A 243 5.21 0.49 25.43
CA SER A 243 6.04 1.11 26.46
C SER A 243 7.32 0.33 26.80
N LYS A 244 7.60 -0.78 26.09
CA LYS A 244 8.66 -1.73 26.43
C LYS A 244 9.87 -1.58 25.52
N SER A 245 11.03 -1.99 26.01
CA SER A 245 12.26 -2.11 25.22
C SER A 245 12.14 -3.19 24.14
N LYS A 246 13.03 -3.18 23.15
CA LYS A 246 13.04 -4.20 22.09
C LYS A 246 13.21 -5.62 22.64
N THR A 247 14.03 -5.81 23.67
CA THR A 247 14.23 -7.12 24.31
C THR A 247 12.94 -7.62 24.96
N GLU A 248 12.26 -6.75 25.71
CA GLU A 248 10.97 -7.09 26.34
C GLU A 248 9.87 -7.31 25.28
N GLN A 249 9.87 -6.55 24.18
CA GLN A 249 8.95 -6.77 23.06
C GLN A 249 9.19 -8.13 22.39
N ALA A 250 10.45 -8.56 22.25
CA ALA A 250 10.79 -9.89 21.73
C ALA A 250 10.35 -11.01 22.69
N GLN A 251 10.55 -10.81 24.00
CA GLN A 251 10.04 -11.71 25.03
C GLN A 251 8.51 -11.82 25.01
N LEU A 252 7.80 -10.70 24.87
CA LEU A 252 6.34 -10.68 24.74
C LEU A 252 5.86 -11.35 23.44
N ALA A 253 6.56 -11.14 22.32
CA ALA A 253 6.28 -11.85 21.07
C ALA A 253 6.42 -13.36 21.26
N ARG A 254 7.52 -13.81 21.89
CA ARG A 254 7.74 -15.23 22.18
C ARG A 254 6.72 -15.80 23.16
N TYR A 255 6.32 -15.03 24.16
CA TYR A 255 5.29 -15.42 25.10
C TYR A 255 3.94 -15.66 24.39
N ALA A 256 3.52 -14.72 23.54
CA ALA A 256 2.31 -14.87 22.75
C ALA A 256 2.40 -16.07 21.80
N PHE A 257 3.53 -16.26 21.12
CA PHE A 257 3.80 -17.41 20.27
C PHE A 257 3.68 -18.74 21.01
N ASN A 258 4.30 -18.86 22.18
CA ASN A 258 4.25 -20.08 23.01
C ASN A 258 2.83 -20.39 23.51
N ASN A 259 1.99 -19.37 23.70
CA ASN A 259 0.58 -19.53 24.08
C ASN A 259 -0.37 -19.66 22.88
N GLN A 260 0.15 -19.78 21.65
CA GLN A 260 -0.64 -19.87 20.42
C GLN A 260 -1.51 -18.63 20.14
N TRP A 261 -1.14 -17.47 20.69
CA TRP A 261 -1.75 -16.17 20.39
C TRP A 261 -1.07 -15.55 19.17
N TRP A 262 -1.35 -16.13 18.00
CA TRP A 262 -0.62 -15.88 16.77
C TRP A 262 -0.65 -14.42 16.32
N ASP A 263 -1.79 -13.76 16.47
CA ASP A 263 -1.98 -12.36 16.10
C ASP A 263 -1.23 -11.39 17.03
N LEU A 264 -1.18 -11.70 18.33
CA LEU A 264 -0.45 -10.93 19.34
C LEU A 264 1.07 -11.11 19.20
N SER A 265 1.53 -12.32 18.83
CA SER A 265 2.92 -12.58 18.44
C SER A 265 3.34 -11.66 17.29
N VAL A 266 2.55 -11.66 16.21
CA VAL A 266 2.81 -10.79 15.05
C VAL A 266 2.73 -9.32 15.43
N GLN A 267 1.76 -8.91 16.25
CA GLN A 267 1.63 -7.52 16.69
C GLN A 267 2.84 -7.03 17.49
N ALA A 268 3.38 -7.87 18.40
CA ALA A 268 4.56 -7.53 19.18
C ALA A 268 5.80 -7.34 18.29
N THR A 269 5.99 -8.22 17.30
CA THR A 269 7.11 -8.06 16.34
C THR A 269 6.99 -6.79 15.50
N ILE A 270 5.77 -6.38 15.13
CA ILE A 270 5.51 -5.12 14.42
C ILE A 270 5.84 -3.93 15.32
N ALA A 271 5.36 -3.94 16.57
CA ALA A 271 5.58 -2.87 17.53
C ALA A 271 7.07 -2.64 17.81
N GLY A 272 7.84 -3.73 17.98
CA GLY A 272 9.28 -3.66 18.25
C GLY A 272 10.18 -3.56 17.02
N LYS A 273 9.61 -3.52 15.81
CA LYS A 273 10.37 -3.57 14.54
C LYS A 273 11.34 -4.76 14.51
N LEU A 274 10.90 -5.92 15.02
CA LEU A 274 11.68 -7.15 15.17
C LEU A 274 11.71 -7.94 13.86
N TRP A 275 12.16 -7.30 12.78
CA TRP A 275 11.89 -7.79 11.43
C TRP A 275 12.59 -9.11 11.08
N ASP A 276 13.68 -9.45 11.75
CA ASP A 276 14.42 -10.70 11.57
C ASP A 276 14.01 -11.82 12.55
N HIS A 277 13.05 -11.58 13.45
CA HIS A 277 12.47 -12.62 14.31
C HIS A 277 11.41 -13.42 13.54
N LEU A 278 11.85 -14.18 12.53
CA LEU A 278 10.95 -14.77 11.53
C LEU A 278 9.97 -15.79 12.10
N GLU A 279 10.35 -16.53 13.14
CA GLU A 279 9.48 -17.54 13.78
C GLU A 279 8.23 -16.89 14.40
N GLU A 280 8.40 -15.82 15.18
CA GLU A 280 7.29 -15.08 15.80
C GLU A 280 6.50 -14.24 14.78
N ARG A 281 7.14 -13.83 13.67
CA ARG A 281 6.51 -13.07 12.58
C ARG A 281 5.64 -13.92 11.66
N PHE A 282 5.98 -15.19 11.52
CA PHE A 282 5.34 -16.14 10.61
C PHE A 282 4.99 -17.45 11.33
N PRO A 283 4.17 -17.40 12.40
CA PRO A 283 3.80 -18.60 13.13
C PRO A 283 2.99 -19.58 12.26
N LEU A 284 3.06 -20.86 12.58
CA LEU A 284 2.25 -21.92 11.96
C LEU A 284 0.80 -21.91 12.52
N ALA A 285 0.14 -20.76 12.40
CA ALA A 285 -1.21 -20.52 12.90
C ALA A 285 -2.24 -21.42 12.18
N TYR A 286 -3.18 -21.98 12.95
CA TYR A 286 -4.28 -22.82 12.44
C TYR A 286 -3.82 -23.95 11.51
N ASN A 287 -2.61 -24.49 11.74
CA ASN A 287 -1.94 -25.44 10.84
C ASN A 287 -2.82 -26.61 10.43
N ASP A 288 -3.58 -27.19 11.37
CA ASP A 288 -4.44 -28.34 11.09
C ASP A 288 -5.65 -27.98 10.22
N LEU A 289 -6.23 -26.78 10.40
CA LEU A 289 -7.30 -26.29 9.53
C LEU A 289 -6.77 -26.05 8.13
N PHE A 290 -5.65 -25.32 7.97
CA PHE A 290 -5.06 -25.12 6.65
C PHE A 290 -4.73 -26.44 5.97
N LYS A 291 -4.06 -27.36 6.67
CA LYS A 291 -3.75 -28.70 6.15
C LYS A 291 -5.00 -29.44 5.69
N ARG A 292 -6.07 -29.45 6.51
CA ARG A 292 -7.35 -30.09 6.19
C ARG A 292 -7.94 -29.48 4.93
N TYR A 293 -8.09 -28.16 4.88
CA TYR A 293 -8.80 -27.46 3.80
C TYR A 293 -7.98 -27.28 2.51
N THR A 294 -6.66 -27.49 2.53
CA THR A 294 -5.84 -27.54 1.30
C THR A 294 -5.57 -28.96 0.78
N SER A 295 -5.74 -30.02 1.59
CA SER A 295 -5.38 -31.40 1.20
C SER A 295 -6.04 -31.93 -0.09
N GLY A 296 -7.21 -31.40 -0.46
CA GLY A 296 -7.92 -31.72 -1.70
C GLY A 296 -7.91 -30.60 -2.75
N LYS A 297 -6.96 -29.66 -2.65
CA LYS A 297 -6.85 -28.51 -3.57
C LYS A 297 -5.42 -28.43 -4.14
N GLU A 298 -5.30 -27.81 -5.31
CA GLU A 298 -3.98 -27.58 -5.94
C GLU A 298 -3.16 -26.51 -5.22
N ILE A 299 -3.82 -25.66 -4.41
CA ILE A 299 -3.13 -24.60 -3.66
C ILE A 299 -2.28 -25.20 -2.53
N PRO A 300 -0.98 -24.85 -2.43
CA PRO A 300 -0.15 -25.30 -1.32
C PRO A 300 -0.63 -24.74 0.02
N GLN A 301 -0.44 -25.51 1.10
CA GLN A 301 -0.75 -25.08 2.46
C GLN A 301 -0.02 -23.78 2.83
N SER A 302 1.28 -23.69 2.50
CA SER A 302 2.11 -22.51 2.75
C SER A 302 1.59 -21.26 2.05
N TYR A 303 1.05 -21.40 0.84
CA TYR A 303 0.49 -20.29 0.08
C TYR A 303 -0.82 -19.77 0.71
N ALA A 304 -1.74 -20.67 1.09
CA ALA A 304 -2.97 -20.28 1.78
C ALA A 304 -2.68 -19.55 3.11
N MET A 305 -1.68 -20.04 3.86
CA MET A 305 -1.21 -19.41 5.08
C MET A 305 -0.56 -18.04 4.82
N ALA A 306 0.22 -17.89 3.74
CA ALA A 306 0.84 -16.61 3.37
C ALA A 306 -0.22 -15.54 3.07
N ILE A 307 -1.29 -15.90 2.35
CA ILE A 307 -2.43 -15.00 2.11
C ILE A 307 -3.09 -14.61 3.43
N ALA A 308 -3.46 -15.57 4.28
CA ALA A 308 -4.09 -15.26 5.57
C ALA A 308 -3.21 -14.37 6.48
N ARG A 309 -1.90 -14.63 6.51
CA ARG A 309 -0.92 -13.81 7.22
C ARG A 309 -0.88 -12.37 6.71
N GLN A 310 -0.97 -12.15 5.40
CA GLN A 310 -0.97 -10.82 4.80
C GLN A 310 -2.29 -10.08 5.06
N GLU A 311 -3.42 -10.79 4.95
CA GLU A 311 -4.76 -10.21 5.02
C GLU A 311 -5.17 -9.82 6.46
N SER A 312 -4.93 -10.69 7.43
CA SER A 312 -5.42 -10.49 8.80
C SER A 312 -4.34 -10.34 9.86
N ALA A 313 -3.07 -10.58 9.50
CA ALA A 313 -1.99 -10.77 10.48
C ALA A 313 -2.37 -11.80 11.58
N TRP A 314 -3.15 -12.81 11.19
CA TRP A 314 -3.70 -13.89 12.02
C TRP A 314 -4.84 -13.52 12.99
N ASN A 315 -5.41 -12.31 12.95
CA ASN A 315 -6.58 -11.97 13.76
C ASN A 315 -7.87 -12.49 13.08
N PRO A 316 -8.56 -13.51 13.61
CA PRO A 316 -9.77 -14.06 13.00
C PRO A 316 -11.00 -13.15 13.14
N LYS A 317 -10.95 -12.14 14.02
CA LYS A 317 -12.08 -11.24 14.30
C LYS A 317 -11.97 -9.90 13.58
N VAL A 318 -10.96 -9.71 12.72
CA VAL A 318 -10.72 -8.43 12.03
C VAL A 318 -11.71 -8.20 10.89
N LYS A 319 -12.19 -6.96 10.78
CA LYS A 319 -13.04 -6.50 9.67
C LYS A 319 -12.49 -5.21 9.08
N SER A 320 -12.33 -5.17 7.76
CA SER A 320 -11.92 -3.95 7.06
C SER A 320 -13.06 -2.92 7.02
N PRO A 321 -12.76 -1.63 6.77
CA PRO A 321 -13.78 -0.59 6.61
C PRO A 321 -14.79 -0.87 5.50
N VAL A 322 -14.41 -1.67 4.49
CA VAL A 322 -15.26 -2.03 3.35
C VAL A 322 -15.99 -3.36 3.53
N GLY A 323 -15.82 -4.04 4.67
CA GLY A 323 -16.60 -5.22 5.06
C GLY A 323 -15.92 -6.58 4.85
N ALA A 324 -14.68 -6.61 4.33
CA ALA A 324 -13.88 -7.83 4.30
C ALA A 324 -13.65 -8.36 5.73
N SER A 325 -13.82 -9.67 5.96
CA SER A 325 -13.92 -10.24 7.31
C SER A 325 -13.03 -11.47 7.49
N GLY A 326 -12.52 -11.66 8.70
CA GLY A 326 -11.86 -12.90 9.11
C GLY A 326 -10.40 -13.04 8.70
N LEU A 327 -9.88 -14.26 8.89
CA LEU A 327 -8.48 -14.64 8.65
C LEU A 327 -8.02 -14.35 7.22
N MET A 328 -8.90 -14.53 6.24
CA MET A 328 -8.61 -14.37 4.81
C MET A 328 -9.28 -13.14 4.19
N GLN A 329 -9.81 -12.21 5.01
CA GLN A 329 -10.48 -10.97 4.56
C GLN A 329 -11.49 -11.20 3.43
N ILE A 330 -12.42 -12.13 3.65
CA ILE A 330 -13.44 -12.48 2.66
C ILE A 330 -14.54 -11.41 2.64
N MET A 331 -14.89 -10.93 1.45
CA MET A 331 -16.04 -10.04 1.25
C MET A 331 -17.36 -10.84 1.32
N PRO A 332 -18.44 -10.32 1.94
CA PRO A 332 -19.71 -11.04 2.04
C PRO A 332 -20.30 -11.50 0.70
N GLY A 333 -20.20 -10.66 -0.35
CA GLY A 333 -20.63 -11.03 -1.70
C GLY A 333 -19.81 -12.20 -2.28
N THR A 334 -18.49 -12.20 -2.06
CA THR A 334 -17.59 -13.28 -2.46
C THR A 334 -17.88 -14.57 -1.70
N ALA A 335 -18.18 -14.50 -0.41
CA ALA A 335 -18.58 -15.66 0.39
C ALA A 335 -19.84 -16.32 -0.18
N THR A 336 -20.92 -15.53 -0.39
CA THR A 336 -22.17 -16.03 -0.99
C THR A 336 -21.96 -16.65 -2.37
N HIS A 337 -21.14 -16.00 -3.21
CA HIS A 337 -20.81 -16.52 -4.54
C HIS A 337 -20.05 -17.85 -4.48
N THR A 338 -19.04 -17.96 -3.60
CA THR A 338 -18.22 -19.15 -3.41
C THR A 338 -19.04 -20.32 -2.86
N VAL A 339 -19.87 -20.06 -1.85
CA VAL A 339 -20.78 -21.04 -1.25
C VAL A 339 -21.71 -21.63 -2.30
N LYS A 340 -22.30 -20.79 -3.16
CA LYS A 340 -23.14 -21.24 -4.27
C LYS A 340 -22.36 -22.07 -5.30
N MET A 341 -21.18 -21.60 -5.71
CA MET A 341 -20.36 -22.26 -6.73
C MET A 341 -19.87 -23.64 -6.29
N PHE A 342 -19.45 -23.79 -5.04
CA PHE A 342 -18.89 -25.02 -4.49
C PHE A 342 -19.91 -25.84 -3.67
N SER A 343 -21.17 -25.40 -3.59
CA SER A 343 -22.23 -26.05 -2.80
C SER A 343 -21.82 -26.31 -1.34
N ILE A 344 -21.17 -25.32 -0.72
CA ILE A 344 -20.68 -25.42 0.66
C ILE A 344 -21.88 -25.37 1.62
N PRO A 345 -22.11 -26.40 2.46
CA PRO A 345 -23.23 -26.40 3.39
C PRO A 345 -22.98 -25.49 4.61
N GLY A 346 -24.05 -25.12 5.31
CA GLY A 346 -23.97 -24.52 6.65
C GLY A 346 -23.62 -23.03 6.72
N TYR A 347 -23.30 -22.36 5.60
CA TYR A 347 -23.13 -20.91 5.57
C TYR A 347 -24.47 -20.18 5.36
N SER A 348 -24.80 -19.27 6.28
CA SER A 348 -26.07 -18.55 6.32
C SER A 348 -25.92 -17.06 6.63
N SER A 349 -24.80 -16.65 7.23
CA SER A 349 -24.58 -15.27 7.66
C SER A 349 -23.12 -14.84 7.52
N PRO A 350 -22.84 -13.60 7.10
CA PRO A 350 -21.48 -13.03 7.10
C PRO A 350 -20.80 -13.03 8.47
N GLY A 351 -21.55 -13.13 9.56
CA GLY A 351 -20.97 -13.27 10.91
C GLY A 351 -20.16 -14.55 11.09
N GLN A 352 -20.46 -15.61 10.32
CA GLN A 352 -19.69 -16.85 10.36
C GLN A 352 -18.28 -16.68 9.80
N LEU A 353 -18.00 -15.65 8.98
CA LEU A 353 -16.64 -15.36 8.47
C LEU A 353 -15.65 -14.95 9.58
N LEU A 354 -16.11 -14.75 10.81
CA LEU A 354 -15.25 -14.50 11.98
C LEU A 354 -14.91 -15.79 12.72
N ASP A 355 -15.49 -16.92 12.32
CA ASP A 355 -15.10 -18.25 12.77
C ASP A 355 -13.90 -18.73 11.93
N PRO A 356 -12.77 -19.15 12.53
CA PRO A 356 -11.58 -19.55 11.79
C PRO A 356 -11.77 -20.70 10.78
N GLU A 357 -12.76 -21.58 10.98
CA GLU A 357 -12.98 -22.75 10.12
C GLU A 357 -13.88 -22.45 8.91
N THR A 358 -14.74 -21.43 9.01
CA THR A 358 -15.71 -21.05 7.97
C THR A 358 -15.10 -20.11 6.93
#